data_AF-A0A255QLR1-F1
#
_entry.id   AF-A0A255QLR1-F1
#
_cell.length_a   1.000
_cell.length_b   1.000
_cell.length_c   1.000
_cell.angle_alpha   90.00
_cell.angle_beta   90.00
_cell.angle_gamma   90.00
#
_symmetry.space_group_name_H-M   'P 1'
#
loop_
_entity.id
_entity.type
_entity.pdbx_description
1 polymer ?
#
loop_
_entity_poly.entity_id
_entity_poly.type
_entity_poly.pdbx_seq_one_letter_code
_entity_poly.pdbx_strand_id
1 'polypeptide(L)'
;MAKYYVGCGQTELVLESESIESAALAVMDRVLVPHLWIYDDPGLSDRDCLEHLMLEALLHLPTEILVSEIGFGGRDQISIPLPDTIQQWHNFMVGMREIFTEAGLERSVAVLAGSEVIAEATSVRRLPR
;
A
#
# COMPACT_ATOMS: atom_id res chain seq x y z
N MET A 1 -4.49 -9.03 -18.38
CA MET A 1 -3.92 -8.02 -17.45
C MET A 1 -2.78 -7.34 -18.15
N ALA A 2 -2.65 -6.02 -18.00
CA ALA A 2 -1.59 -5.24 -18.60
C ALA A 2 -0.43 -5.10 -17.61
N LYS A 3 0.78 -4.97 -18.15
CA LYS A 3 1.98 -4.76 -17.35
C LYS A 3 2.17 -3.26 -17.12
N TYR A 4 2.32 -2.87 -15.86
CA TYR A 4 2.53 -1.48 -15.46
C TYR A 4 3.89 -1.31 -14.79
N TYR A 5 4.50 -0.16 -15.06
CA TYR A 5 5.72 0.36 -14.45
C TYR A 5 5.31 1.54 -13.58
N VAL A 6 5.42 1.38 -12.28
CA VAL A 6 4.96 2.37 -11.30
C VAL A 6 6.15 2.88 -10.50
N GLY A 7 6.30 4.20 -10.42
CA GLY A 7 7.35 4.88 -9.68
C GLY A 7 6.79 5.87 -8.67
N CYS A 8 7.32 5.85 -7.45
CA CYS A 8 7.10 6.86 -6.44
C CYS A 8 8.44 7.18 -5.76
N GLY A 9 9.11 8.22 -6.25
CA GLY A 9 10.41 8.64 -5.73
C GLY A 9 11.50 7.63 -6.02
N GLN A 10 12.07 7.03 -4.97
CA GLN A 10 13.08 5.96 -5.08
C GLN A 10 12.46 4.56 -5.22
N THR A 11 11.14 4.44 -5.09
CA THR A 11 10.43 3.17 -5.19
C THR A 11 9.98 2.97 -6.63
N GLU A 12 10.47 1.90 -7.26
CA GLU A 12 10.05 1.46 -8.60
C GLU A 12 9.51 0.05 -8.51
N LEU A 13 8.34 -0.19 -9.10
CA LEU A 13 7.66 -1.47 -9.11
C LEU A 13 7.16 -1.80 -10.51
N VAL A 14 7.27 -3.07 -10.87
CA VAL A 14 6.71 -3.61 -12.12
C VAL A 14 5.73 -4.69 -11.75
N LEU A 15 4.47 -4.51 -12.11
CA LEU A 15 3.39 -5.39 -11.70
C LEU A 15 2.35 -5.56 -12.83
N GLU A 16 1.57 -6.64 -12.77
CA GLU A 16 0.43 -6.83 -13.64
C GLU A 16 -0.84 -6.34 -12.94
N SER A 17 -1.61 -5.49 -13.62
CA SER A 17 -2.84 -4.92 -13.06
C SER A 17 -3.96 -4.89 -14.10
N GLU A 18 -5.18 -4.72 -13.61
CA GLU A 18 -6.38 -4.50 -14.42
C GLU A 18 -6.54 -3.02 -14.80
N SER A 19 -5.97 -2.10 -14.01
CA SER A 19 -6.00 -0.66 -14.26
C SER A 19 -4.80 0.08 -13.68
N ILE A 20 -4.62 1.33 -14.15
CA ILE A 20 -3.60 2.27 -13.68
C ILE A 20 -3.78 2.58 -12.19
N GLU A 21 -5.02 2.78 -11.75
CA GLU A 21 -5.37 3.10 -10.37
C GLU A 21 -5.02 1.95 -9.42
N SER A 22 -5.34 0.72 -9.81
CA SER A 22 -4.97 -0.48 -9.05
C SER A 22 -3.45 -0.65 -8.98
N ALA A 23 -2.71 -0.31 -10.04
CA ALA A 23 -1.26 -0.33 -10.03
C ALA A 23 -0.66 0.74 -9.10
N ALA A 24 -1.25 1.93 -9.05
CA ALA A 24 -0.86 3.00 -8.13
C ALA A 24 -1.13 2.62 -6.66
N LEU A 25 -2.30 2.04 -6.38
CA LEU A 25 -2.67 1.53 -5.06
C LEU A 25 -1.71 0.43 -4.58
N ALA A 26 -1.27 -0.47 -5.46
CA ALA A 26 -0.31 -1.51 -5.12
C ALA A 26 1.06 -0.96 -4.67
N VAL A 27 1.51 0.17 -5.25
CA VAL A 27 2.73 0.84 -4.78
C VAL A 27 2.49 1.52 -3.43
N MET A 28 1.34 2.16 -3.23
CA MET A 28 1.00 2.74 -1.92
C MET A 28 0.91 1.70 -0.83
N ASP A 29 0.34 0.52 -1.11
CA ASP A 29 0.30 -0.58 -0.16
C ASP A 29 1.70 -0.93 0.33
N ARG A 30 2.65 -1.16 -0.60
CA ARG A 30 4.05 -1.47 -0.25
C ARG A 30 4.72 -0.38 0.60
N VAL A 31 4.39 0.88 0.35
CA VAL A 31 4.99 2.02 1.05
C VAL A 31 4.36 2.25 2.42
N LEU A 32 3.06 2.03 2.56
CA LEU A 32 2.29 2.32 3.77
C LEU A 32 2.12 1.12 4.71
N VAL A 33 2.40 -0.10 4.25
CA VAL A 33 2.41 -1.33 5.09
C VAL A 33 3.13 -1.14 6.43
N PRO A 34 4.31 -0.48 6.51
CA PRO A 34 4.99 -0.24 7.79
C PRO A 34 4.19 0.58 8.79
N HIS A 35 3.19 1.34 8.35
CA HIS A 35 2.34 2.22 9.17
C HIS A 35 1.01 1.57 9.56
N LEU A 36 0.76 0.31 9.21
CA LEU A 36 -0.53 -0.33 9.47
C LEU A 36 -0.87 -0.52 10.94
N TRP A 37 0.13 -0.51 11.81
CA TRP A 37 -0.05 -0.60 13.26
C TRP A 37 -0.97 0.50 13.81
N ILE A 38 -1.10 1.65 13.13
CA ILE A 38 -1.97 2.75 13.57
C ILE A 38 -3.45 2.36 13.60
N TYR A 39 -3.88 1.43 12.73
CA TYR A 39 -5.27 0.99 12.66
C TYR A 39 -5.65 0.02 13.78
N ASP A 40 -4.66 -0.56 14.45
CA ASP A 40 -4.86 -1.45 15.59
C ASP A 40 -4.85 -0.68 16.94
N ASP A 41 -4.54 0.61 16.94
CA ASP A 41 -4.55 1.45 18.13
C ASP A 41 -5.98 1.94 18.44
N PRO A 42 -6.60 1.50 19.56
CA PRO A 42 -7.95 1.92 19.93
C PRO A 42 -8.06 3.40 20.33
N GLY A 43 -6.92 4.08 20.54
CA GLY A 43 -6.86 5.49 20.88
C GLY A 43 -6.89 6.43 19.68
N LEU A 44 -6.76 5.93 18.46
CA LEU A 44 -6.73 6.72 17.23
C LEU A 44 -8.07 6.66 16.50
N SER A 45 -8.56 7.82 16.07
CA SER A 45 -9.68 7.88 15.13
C SER A 45 -9.18 7.64 13.70
N ASP A 46 -10.10 7.29 12.80
CA ASP A 46 -9.77 7.10 11.38
C ASP A 46 -9.16 8.37 10.76
N ARG A 47 -9.60 9.53 11.23
CA ARG A 47 -9.02 10.81 10.84
C ARG A 47 -7.57 10.95 11.31
N ASP A 48 -7.26 10.55 12.55
CA ASP A 48 -5.89 10.60 13.07
C ASP A 48 -4.98 9.67 12.27
N CYS A 49 -5.48 8.48 11.91
CA CYS A 49 -4.76 7.53 11.04
C CYS A 49 -4.47 8.14 9.66
N LEU A 50 -5.46 8.76 9.02
CA LEU A 50 -5.30 9.42 7.73
C LEU A 50 -4.29 10.57 7.82
N GLU A 51 -4.41 11.43 8.84
CA GLU A 51 -3.49 12.56 9.05
C GLU A 51 -2.05 12.08 9.28
N HIS A 52 -1.86 10.99 10.04
CA HIS A 52 -0.55 10.36 10.20
C HIS A 52 0.03 9.89 8.86
N LEU A 53 -0.74 9.14 8.06
CA LEU A 53 -0.29 8.66 6.74
C LEU A 53 0.04 9.81 5.79
N MET A 54 -0.78 10.86 5.77
CA MET A 54 -0.54 12.07 4.98
C MET A 54 0.78 12.73 5.35
N LEU A 55 1.04 12.93 6.64
CA LEU A 55 2.26 13.59 7.10
C LEU A 55 3.49 12.76 6.79
N GLU A 56 3.49 11.47 7.11
CA GLU A 56 4.60 10.56 6.82
C GLU A 56 4.90 10.52 5.32
N ALA A 57 3.86 10.43 4.50
CA ALA A 57 4.00 10.38 3.07
C ALA A 57 4.53 11.70 2.48
N LEU A 58 4.03 12.86 2.92
CA LEU A 58 4.54 14.16 2.44
C LEU A 58 5.97 14.46 2.89
N LEU A 59 6.42 13.88 4.01
CA LEU A 59 7.79 14.03 4.52
C LEU A 59 8.79 13.15 3.77
N HIS A 60 8.36 11.96 3.33
CA HIS A 60 9.28 10.93 2.82
C HIS A 60 9.11 10.59 1.33
N LEU A 61 7.98 10.95 0.72
CA LEU A 61 7.64 10.61 -0.66
C LEU A 61 7.45 11.87 -1.50
N PRO A 62 7.60 11.75 -2.83
CA PRO A 62 7.13 12.80 -3.73
C PRO A 62 5.61 12.98 -3.66
N THR A 63 5.12 14.10 -4.18
CA THR A 63 3.69 14.41 -4.22
C THR A 63 2.92 13.66 -5.31
N GLU A 64 3.60 12.89 -6.15
CA GLU A 64 3.07 12.27 -7.35
C GLU A 64 3.58 10.84 -7.53
N ILE A 65 2.72 9.98 -8.08
CA ILE A 65 3.02 8.61 -8.49
C ILE A 65 3.01 8.58 -10.02
N LEU A 66 4.05 8.02 -10.61
CA LEU A 66 4.20 7.90 -12.05
C LEU A 66 3.84 6.48 -12.49
N VAL A 67 2.92 6.32 -13.44
CA VAL A 67 2.51 5.02 -13.98
C VAL A 67 2.66 5.01 -15.49
N SER A 68 3.21 3.93 -16.06
CA SER A 68 3.33 3.72 -17.51
C SER A 68 3.11 2.25 -17.87
N GLU A 69 2.56 1.97 -19.05
CA GLU A 69 2.40 0.61 -19.60
C GLU A 69 3.63 0.16 -20.41
N ILE A 70 4.33 1.11 -21.05
CA ILE A 70 5.48 0.78 -21.92
C ILE A 70 6.84 0.81 -21.22
N GLY A 71 6.98 1.47 -20.07
CA GLY A 71 8.23 1.50 -19.30
C GLY A 71 8.43 2.77 -18.47
N PHE A 72 9.38 2.75 -17.54
CA PHE A 72 9.77 3.97 -16.80
C PHE A 72 10.21 5.09 -17.76
N GLY A 73 9.64 6.28 -17.61
CA GLY A 73 9.87 7.41 -18.53
C GLY A 73 9.21 7.24 -19.90
N GLY A 74 8.24 6.33 -20.02
CA GLY A 74 7.42 6.14 -21.21
C GLY A 74 6.63 7.40 -21.60
N ARG A 75 6.26 7.49 -22.88
CA ARG A 75 5.48 8.62 -23.42
C ARG A 75 4.03 8.65 -22.92
N ASP A 76 3.57 7.50 -22.44
CA ASP A 76 2.27 7.24 -21.84
C ASP A 76 2.29 7.43 -20.32
N GLN A 77 3.39 7.95 -19.75
CA GLN A 77 3.51 8.12 -18.31
C GLN A 77 2.45 9.11 -17.81
N ILE A 78 1.65 8.65 -16.87
CA ILE A 78 0.61 9.43 -16.20
C ILE A 78 1.09 9.71 -14.79
N SER A 79 0.85 10.95 -14.33
CA SER A 79 1.08 11.36 -12.96
C SER A 79 -0.23 11.34 -12.18
N ILE A 80 -0.21 10.66 -11.04
CA ILE A 80 -1.35 10.53 -10.13
C ILE A 80 -0.99 11.23 -8.82
N PRO A 81 -1.86 12.11 -8.29
CA PRO A 81 -1.63 12.73 -7.00
C PRO A 81 -1.52 11.67 -5.90
N LEU A 82 -0.40 11.72 -5.16
CA LEU A 82 -0.16 10.84 -4.04
C LEU A 82 -1.22 10.99 -2.93
N PRO A 83 -1.66 12.21 -2.53
CA PRO A 83 -2.69 12.37 -1.50
C PRO A 83 -3.99 11.63 -1.81
N ASP A 84 -4.45 11.69 -3.07
CA ASP A 84 -5.68 11.02 -3.51
C ASP A 84 -5.55 9.50 -3.43
N THR A 85 -4.37 8.98 -3.78
CA THR A 85 -4.10 7.53 -3.75
C THR A 85 -4.03 7.01 -2.32
N ILE A 86 -3.43 7.77 -1.41
CA ILE A 86 -3.39 7.41 0.01
C ILE A 86 -4.79 7.49 0.63
N GLN A 87 -5.61 8.48 0.26
CA GLN A 87 -7.00 8.55 0.70
C GLN A 87 -7.79 7.31 0.27
N GLN A 88 -7.62 6.88 -0.98
CA GLN A 88 -8.25 5.66 -1.49
C GLN A 88 -7.78 4.41 -0.73
N TRP A 89 -6.47 4.29 -0.50
CA TRP A 89 -5.92 3.19 0.27
C TRP A 89 -6.42 3.20 1.72
N HIS A 90 -6.47 4.35 2.37
CA HIS A 90 -7.01 4.50 3.73
C HIS A 90 -8.47 4.06 3.82
N ASN A 91 -9.31 4.52 2.88
CA ASN A 91 -10.72 4.13 2.84
C ASN A 91 -10.89 2.60 2.68
N PHE A 92 -10.01 1.97 1.89
CA PHE A 92 -9.98 0.52 1.75
C PHE A 92 -9.61 -0.16 3.07
N MET A 93 -8.60 0.33 3.78
CA MET A 93 -8.19 -0.24 5.08
C MET A 93 -9.26 -0.09 6.16
N VAL A 94 -9.94 1.06 6.22
CA VAL A 94 -11.08 1.28 7.13
C VAL A 94 -12.22 0.31 6.81
N GLY A 95 -12.60 0.18 5.54
CA GLY A 95 -13.63 -0.77 5.12
C GLY A 95 -13.26 -2.23 5.42
N MET A 96 -11.99 -2.61 5.26
CA MET A 96 -11.50 -3.92 5.67
C MET A 96 -11.67 -4.15 7.17
N ARG A 97 -11.27 -3.17 8.01
CA ARG A 97 -11.42 -3.25 9.47
C ARG A 97 -12.88 -3.44 9.88
N GLU A 98 -13.80 -2.71 9.27
CA GLU A 98 -15.24 -2.85 9.51
C GLU A 98 -15.74 -4.25 9.17
N ILE A 99 -15.39 -4.77 7.99
CA ILE A 99 -15.76 -6.12 7.56
C ILE A 99 -15.23 -7.19 8.53
N PHE A 100 -13.99 -7.07 9.02
CA PHE A 100 -13.45 -8.02 9.99
C PHE A 100 -14.14 -7.96 11.33
N THR A 101 -14.47 -6.74 11.78
CA THR A 101 -15.21 -6.51 13.02
C THR A 101 -16.59 -7.16 12.93
N GLU A 102 -17.31 -6.97 11.83
CA GLU A 102 -18.61 -7.61 11.58
C GLU A 102 -18.50 -9.14 11.50
N ALA A 103 -17.41 -9.66 10.92
CA ALA A 103 -17.14 -11.09 10.85
C ALA A 103 -16.69 -11.71 12.18
N GLY A 104 -16.53 -10.91 13.26
CA GLY A 104 -16.03 -11.38 14.56
C GLY A 104 -14.57 -11.83 14.53
N LEU A 105 -13.81 -11.38 13.53
CA LEU A 105 -12.38 -11.65 13.40
C LEU A 105 -11.62 -10.56 14.15
N GLU A 106 -11.17 -10.84 15.37
CA GLU A 106 -10.20 -10.03 16.12
C GLU A 106 -8.79 -10.14 15.51
N ARG A 107 -8.67 -10.03 14.19
CA ARG A 107 -7.37 -10.03 13.52
C ARG A 107 -6.96 -8.58 13.29
N SER A 108 -5.74 -8.27 13.72
CA SER A 108 -5.10 -6.99 13.46
C SER A 108 -5.01 -6.76 11.94
N VAL A 109 -5.28 -5.51 11.53
CA VAL A 109 -5.19 -5.08 10.14
C VAL A 109 -3.74 -5.21 9.66
N ALA A 110 -2.76 -4.96 10.54
CA ALA A 110 -1.35 -5.18 10.29
C ALA A 110 -0.98 -6.66 10.05
N VAL A 111 -1.68 -7.61 10.68
CA VAL A 111 -1.46 -9.05 10.45
C VAL A 111 -1.85 -9.47 9.04
N LEU A 112 -2.86 -8.83 8.45
CA LEU A 112 -3.33 -9.18 7.10
C LEU A 112 -2.39 -8.67 6.01
N ALA A 113 -1.90 -7.45 6.14
CA ALA A 113 -0.91 -6.93 5.20
C ALA A 113 0.51 -7.50 5.42
N GLY A 114 0.80 -7.97 6.65
CA GLY A 114 2.03 -8.70 6.97
C GLY A 114 2.01 -10.18 6.57
N SER A 115 0.89 -10.70 6.06
CA SER A 115 0.77 -12.12 5.71
C SER A 115 1.78 -12.56 4.63
N GLU A 116 2.23 -11.67 3.75
CA GLU A 116 3.30 -11.98 2.79
C GLU A 116 4.69 -11.91 3.44
N VAL A 117 4.94 -10.95 4.34
CA VAL A 117 6.24 -10.80 5.02
C VAL A 117 6.50 -11.94 6.02
N ILE A 118 5.45 -12.43 6.70
CA ILE A 118 5.55 -13.60 7.58
C ILE A 118 5.65 -14.89 6.76
N ALA A 119 4.97 -14.99 5.62
CA ALA A 119 5.14 -16.13 4.70
C ALA A 119 6.57 -16.19 4.13
N GLU A 120 7.17 -15.05 3.80
CA GLU A 120 8.55 -14.97 3.31
C GLU A 120 9.57 -15.21 4.45
N ALA A 121 9.31 -14.70 5.66
CA ALA A 121 10.14 -14.96 6.85
C ALA A 121 10.03 -16.40 7.39
N THR A 122 8.91 -17.09 7.16
CA THR A 122 8.77 -18.53 7.46
C THR A 122 9.27 -19.42 6.31
N SER A 123 9.56 -18.85 5.14
CA SER A 123 10.18 -19.55 4.01
C SER A 123 11.71 -19.72 4.12
N VAL A 124 12.32 -19.33 5.25
CA VAL A 124 13.75 -19.56 5.51
C VAL A 124 14.06 -21.06 5.31
N ARG A 125 14.61 -21.36 4.13
CA ARG A 125 15.19 -22.65 3.76
C ARG A 125 16.10 -23.08 4.90
N ARG A 126 15.67 -24.08 5.67
CA ARG A 126 16.60 -24.87 6.49
C ARG A 126 17.58 -25.52 5.53
N LEU A 127 18.79 -24.97 5.44
CA LEU A 127 19.90 -25.66 4.81
C LEU A 127 20.16 -26.96 5.60
N PRO A 128 20.26 -28.12 4.94
CA PRO A 128 20.59 -29.36 5.62
C PRO A 128 22.03 -29.28 6.16
N ARG A 129 22.20 -29.75 7.41
CA ARG A 129 23.51 -29.95 8.04
C ARG A 129 24.28 -31.09 7.38
#